data_AF-A0A316I7H6-F1
#
_entry.id   AF-A0A316I7H6-F1
#
_cell.length_a   1.000
_cell.length_b   1.000
_cell.length_c   1.000
_cell.angle_alpha   90.00
_cell.angle_beta   90.00
_cell.angle_gamma   90.00
#
_symmetry.space_group_name_H-M   'P 1'
#
loop_
_entity.id
_entity.type
_entity.pdbx_description
1 polymer ?
#
loop_
_entity_poly.entity_id
_entity_poly.type
_entity_poly.pdbx_seq_one_letter_code
_entity_poly.pdbx_strand_id
1 'polypeptide(L)'
;MTSPAPPLLATVDDVQARTEQQFTPAERARVTVLCADASAMARSLVPSMTVPAPATAVGVVSAAVLRALATPPEGLKDEAIGGHSRTLAGDGSGGLYFTDTELDLLRPAPNGGAFSIWT
;
A
#
# COMPACT_ATOMS: atom_id res chain seq x y z
N MET A 1 -29.70 -0.14 5.56
CA MET A 1 -29.06 1.09 5.07
C MET A 1 -27.65 0.72 4.64
N THR A 2 -27.41 0.55 3.34
CA THR A 2 -26.08 0.20 2.83
C THR A 2 -25.23 1.47 2.87
N SER A 3 -24.33 1.61 3.84
CA SER A 3 -23.35 2.69 3.81
C SER A 3 -22.62 2.66 2.47
N PRO A 4 -22.43 3.80 1.77
CA PRO A 4 -21.63 3.81 0.57
C PRO A 4 -20.23 3.29 0.93
N ALA A 5 -19.75 2.30 0.18
CA ALA A 5 -18.39 1.80 0.36
C ALA A 5 -17.42 3.00 0.29
N PRO A 6 -16.49 3.14 1.23
CA PRO A 6 -15.60 4.28 1.26
C PRO A 6 -14.80 4.32 -0.04
N PRO A 7 -14.58 5.52 -0.63
CA PRO A 7 -13.96 5.65 -1.94
C PRO A 7 -12.58 4.98 -1.97
N LEU A 8 -12.20 4.38 -3.10
CA LEU A 8 -10.87 3.79 -3.24
C LEU A 8 -9.79 4.87 -3.09
N LEU A 9 -8.69 4.53 -2.40
CA LEU A 9 -7.56 5.44 -2.24
C LEU A 9 -6.66 5.48 -3.48
N ALA A 10 -6.68 4.43 -4.29
CA ALA A 10 -5.99 4.36 -5.58
C ALA A 10 -6.82 3.52 -6.56
N THR A 11 -6.69 3.83 -7.86
CA THR A 11 -7.31 3.10 -8.96
C THR A 11 -6.32 2.19 -9.67
N VAL A 12 -6.79 1.32 -10.57
CA VAL A 12 -5.92 0.49 -11.42
C VAL A 12 -5.02 1.36 -12.30
N ASP A 13 -5.54 2.48 -12.80
CA ASP A 13 -4.79 3.36 -13.68
C ASP A 13 -3.69 4.11 -12.93
N ASP A 14 -3.90 4.43 -11.64
CA ASP A 14 -2.84 4.95 -10.76
C ASP A 14 -1.70 3.94 -10.57
N VAL A 15 -2.03 2.66 -10.43
CA VAL A 15 -1.04 1.59 -10.32
C VAL A 15 -0.32 1.38 -11.65
N GLN A 16 -1.06 1.37 -12.76
CA GLN A 16 -0.51 1.23 -14.11
C GLN A 16 0.45 2.38 -14.46
N ALA A 17 0.15 3.61 -14.05
CA ALA A 17 1.01 4.78 -14.29
C ALA A 17 2.36 4.70 -13.56
N ARG A 18 2.51 3.79 -12.60
CA ARG A 18 3.72 3.61 -11.78
C ARG A 18 4.57 2.40 -12.19
N THR A 19 4.16 1.68 -13.23
CA THR A 19 4.89 0.55 -13.79
C THR A 19 5.00 0.68 -15.31
N GLU A 20 6.14 0.28 -15.86
CA GLU A 20 6.36 0.26 -17.31
C GLU A 20 5.67 -0.95 -17.97
N GLN A 21 5.34 -1.98 -17.17
CA GLN A 21 4.64 -3.17 -17.65
C GLN A 21 3.15 -2.92 -17.78
N GLN A 22 2.60 -3.18 -18.97
CA GLN A 22 1.17 -3.10 -19.19
C GLN A 22 0.46 -4.32 -18.58
N PHE A 23 -0.55 -4.08 -17.74
CA PHE A 23 -1.33 -5.15 -17.14
C PHE A 23 -2.24 -5.83 -18.17
N THR A 24 -2.20 -7.15 -18.17
CA THR A 24 -3.19 -8.00 -18.84
C THR A 24 -4.59 -7.79 -18.21
N PRO A 25 -5.69 -8.14 -18.91
CA PRO A 25 -7.03 -8.03 -18.35
C PRO A 25 -7.21 -8.78 -17.01
N ALA A 26 -6.57 -9.94 -16.86
CA ALA A 26 -6.58 -10.72 -15.62
C ALA A 26 -5.84 -10.00 -14.49
N GLU A 27 -4.68 -9.41 -14.78
CA GLU A 27 -3.94 -8.61 -13.80
C GLU A 27 -4.71 -7.35 -13.41
N ARG A 28 -5.37 -6.66 -14.35
CA ARG A 28 -6.22 -5.49 -14.04
C ARG A 28 -7.35 -5.84 -13.08
N ALA A 29 -8.00 -7.00 -13.27
CA ALA A 29 -9.02 -7.48 -12.34
C ALA A 29 -8.43 -7.75 -10.95
N ARG A 30 -7.26 -8.39 -10.88
CA ARG A 30 -6.54 -8.65 -9.61
C ARG A 30 -6.13 -7.36 -8.91
N VAL A 31 -5.57 -6.40 -9.64
CA VAL A 31 -5.19 -5.07 -9.13
C VAL A 31 -6.40 -4.33 -8.58
N THR A 32 -7.55 -4.42 -9.23
CA THR A 32 -8.78 -3.78 -8.75
C THR A 32 -9.16 -4.27 -7.35
N VAL A 33 -9.12 -5.60 -7.14
CA VAL A 33 -9.40 -6.21 -5.84
C VAL A 33 -8.34 -5.81 -4.82
N LEU A 34 -7.07 -5.88 -5.17
CA LEU A 34 -5.97 -5.49 -4.30
C LEU A 34 -6.03 -4.01 -3.88
N CYS A 35 -6.43 -3.10 -4.77
CA CYS A 35 -6.64 -1.69 -4.44
C CYS A 35 -7.79 -1.50 -3.44
N ALA A 36 -8.86 -2.29 -3.56
CA ALA A 36 -9.98 -2.26 -2.60
C ALA A 36 -9.54 -2.75 -1.22
N ASP A 37 -8.86 -3.89 -1.18
CA ASP A 37 -8.35 -4.47 0.07
C ASP A 37 -7.31 -3.55 0.72
N ALA A 38 -6.39 -2.99 -0.07
CA ALA A 38 -5.39 -2.04 0.39
C ALA A 38 -6.02 -0.77 0.97
N SER A 39 -7.06 -0.26 0.31
CA SER A 39 -7.79 0.92 0.79
C SER A 39 -8.53 0.65 2.10
N ALA A 40 -9.13 -0.54 2.25
CA ALA A 40 -9.79 -0.95 3.48
C ALA A 40 -8.78 -1.17 4.62
N MET A 41 -7.68 -1.87 4.32
CA MET A 41 -6.60 -2.13 5.26
C MET A 41 -5.94 -0.83 5.73
N ALA A 42 -5.60 0.10 4.83
CA ALA A 42 -5.00 1.38 5.17
C ALA A 42 -5.88 2.18 6.15
N ARG A 43 -7.21 2.18 5.95
CA ARG A 43 -8.15 2.82 6.87
C ARG A 43 -8.27 2.10 8.21
N SER A 44 -8.20 0.77 8.21
CA SER A 44 -8.20 -0.02 9.43
C SER A 44 -6.93 0.18 10.26
N LEU A 45 -5.77 0.29 9.60
CA LEU A 45 -4.46 0.47 10.24
C LEU A 45 -4.20 1.92 10.65
N VAL A 46 -4.81 2.88 9.95
CA VAL A 46 -4.72 4.31 10.26
C VAL A 46 -6.13 4.90 10.46
N PRO A 47 -6.79 4.62 11.61
CA PRO A 47 -8.11 5.15 11.92
C PRO A 47 -8.14 6.69 11.97
N SER A 48 -6.98 7.32 12.21
CA SER A 48 -6.81 8.78 12.29
C SER A 48 -6.55 9.45 10.93
N MET A 49 -6.65 8.71 9.81
CA MET A 49 -6.42 9.26 8.47
C MET A 49 -7.35 10.43 8.17
N THR A 50 -6.81 11.50 7.56
CA THR A 50 -7.59 12.69 7.22
C THR A 50 -8.64 12.41 6.14
N VAL A 51 -9.73 13.19 6.14
CA VAL A 51 -10.72 13.22 5.06
C VAL A 51 -10.80 14.65 4.53
N PRO A 52 -10.39 14.92 3.26
CA PRO A 52 -9.94 13.97 2.26
C PRO A 52 -8.60 13.28 2.61
N ALA A 53 -8.38 12.10 2.02
CA ALA A 53 -7.16 11.33 2.21
C ALA A 53 -5.92 12.15 1.77
N PRO A 54 -4.76 11.94 2.42
CA PRO A 54 -3.55 12.68 2.05
C PRO A 54 -3.12 12.34 0.63
N ALA A 55 -2.45 13.27 -0.05
CA ALA A 55 -1.97 13.08 -1.42
C ALA A 55 -0.97 11.90 -1.55
N THR A 56 -0.32 11.53 -0.45
CA THR A 56 0.57 10.36 -0.34
C THR A 56 -0.16 9.03 -0.43
N ALA A 57 -1.48 9.00 -0.17
CA ALA A 57 -2.25 7.75 -0.07
C ALA A 57 -2.25 6.94 -1.36
N VAL A 58 -2.34 7.61 -2.51
CA VAL A 58 -2.28 6.93 -3.83
C VAL A 58 -0.94 6.21 -3.99
N GLY A 59 0.17 6.90 -3.70
CA GLY A 59 1.52 6.33 -3.82
C GLY A 59 1.73 5.14 -2.88
N VAL A 60 1.30 5.27 -1.63
CA VAL A 60 1.42 4.21 -0.61
C VAL A 60 0.62 2.97 -1.00
N VAL A 61 -0.64 3.15 -1.41
CA VAL A 61 -1.50 2.03 -1.83
C VAL A 61 -0.96 1.39 -3.11
N SER A 62 -0.57 2.16 -4.11
CA SER A 62 0.00 1.60 -5.35
C SER A 62 1.29 0.83 -5.10
N ALA A 63 2.16 1.30 -4.21
CA ALA A 63 3.40 0.61 -3.85
C ALA A 63 3.11 -0.74 -3.17
N ALA A 64 2.17 -0.77 -2.22
CA ALA A 64 1.74 -2.02 -1.57
C ALA A 64 1.14 -3.02 -2.56
N VAL A 65 0.32 -2.54 -3.51
CA VAL A 65 -0.29 -3.39 -4.55
C VAL A 65 0.76 -3.95 -5.52
N LEU A 66 1.67 -3.11 -6.03
CA LEU A 66 2.77 -3.57 -6.90
C LEU A 66 3.64 -4.63 -6.20
N ARG A 67 3.90 -4.44 -4.91
CA ARG A 67 4.64 -5.41 -4.09
C ARG A 67 3.90 -6.73 -3.94
N ALA A 68 2.59 -6.69 -3.72
CA ALA A 68 1.75 -7.89 -3.67
C ALA A 68 1.66 -8.62 -5.02
N LEU A 69 1.73 -7.90 -6.14
CA LEU A 69 1.79 -8.51 -7.48
C LEU A 69 3.15 -9.15 -7.76
N ALA A 70 4.25 -8.53 -7.32
CA ALA A 70 5.60 -9.03 -7.50
C ALA A 70 5.89 -10.26 -6.63
N THR A 71 5.12 -10.48 -5.56
CA THR A 71 5.28 -11.64 -4.69
C THR A 71 4.57 -12.86 -5.29
N PRO A 72 5.28 -13.95 -5.61
CA PRO A 72 4.65 -15.15 -6.15
C PRO A 72 3.67 -15.74 -5.12
N PRO A 73 2.52 -16.28 -5.56
CA PRO A 73 1.51 -16.85 -4.67
C PRO A 73 1.96 -18.18 -4.05
N GLU A 74 2.94 -18.85 -4.63
CA GLU A 74 3.58 -20.02 -4.03
C GLU A 74 4.70 -19.59 -3.06
N GLY A 75 4.63 -20.10 -1.83
CA GLY A 75 5.66 -19.95 -0.80
C GLY A 75 6.99 -20.61 -1.16
N LEU A 76 7.63 -20.13 -2.23
CA LEU A 76 9.03 -20.38 -2.51
C LEU A 76 9.83 -19.61 -1.47
N LYS A 77 10.19 -20.35 -0.43
CA LYS A 77 11.18 -20.02 0.58
C LYS A 77 12.51 -19.77 -0.14
N ASP A 78 12.92 -18.52 -0.28
CA ASP A 78 14.33 -18.22 -0.48
C ASP A 78 15.05 -18.52 0.84
N GLU A 79 15.69 -19.68 0.88
CA GLU A 79 16.62 -20.07 1.94
C GLU A 79 18.02 -19.51 1.61
N ALA A 80 18.50 -18.62 2.49
CA ALA A 80 19.85 -18.04 2.60
C ALA A 80 20.24 -16.98 1.53
N ILE A 81 20.87 -15.83 1.85
CA ILE A 81 22.19 -15.64 2.48
C ILE A 81 22.32 -14.15 2.89
N GLY A 82 22.73 -13.86 4.14
CA GLY A 82 23.40 -12.58 4.48
C GLY A 82 22.67 -11.57 5.39
N GLY A 83 22.76 -11.78 6.71
CA GLY A 83 23.01 -10.71 7.70
C GLY A 83 21.95 -9.65 8.01
N HIS A 84 20.85 -9.54 7.27
CA HIS A 84 19.78 -8.58 7.58
C HIS A 84 18.41 -9.26 7.60
N SER A 85 18.05 -9.84 8.75
CA SER A 85 16.68 -10.25 9.04
C SER A 85 15.80 -9.01 9.13
N ARG A 86 15.04 -8.72 8.07
CA ARG A 86 13.75 -8.03 8.23
C ARG A 86 12.71 -9.12 8.49
N THR A 87 12.25 -9.20 9.74
CA THR A 87 11.18 -10.10 10.15
C THR A 87 9.91 -9.72 9.38
N LEU A 88 9.54 -10.51 8.37
CA LEU A 88 8.17 -10.52 7.84
C LEU A 88 7.25 -10.93 9.00
N ALA A 89 6.51 -9.97 9.54
CA ALA A 89 5.41 -10.28 10.44
C ALA A 89 4.28 -10.89 9.59
N GLY A 90 3.93 -12.15 9.86
CA GLY A 90 2.72 -12.78 9.38
C GLY A 90 2.95 -14.03 8.56
N ASP A 91 2.66 -15.17 9.19
CA ASP A 91 2.62 -16.48 8.59
C ASP A 91 1.86 -16.50 7.24
N GLY A 92 2.50 -17.06 6.20
CA GLY A 92 1.78 -17.84 5.19
C GLY A 92 0.98 -17.12 4.10
N SER A 93 1.27 -15.86 3.75
CA SER A 93 0.77 -15.31 2.49
C SER A 93 1.75 -14.32 1.90
N GLY A 94 2.08 -14.45 0.60
CA GLY A 94 2.72 -13.39 -0.19
C GLY A 94 1.75 -12.21 -0.35
N GLY A 95 1.36 -11.63 0.78
CA GLY A 95 0.16 -10.85 0.96
C GLY A 95 0.40 -9.35 0.92
N LEU A 96 -0.70 -8.61 0.83
CA LEU A 96 -0.72 -7.16 0.89
C LEU A 96 -0.28 -6.69 2.29
N TYR A 97 0.73 -5.83 2.35
CA TYR A 97 1.19 -5.24 3.60
C TYR A 97 1.66 -3.79 3.40
N PHE A 98 1.62 -3.03 4.49
CA PHE A 98 2.19 -1.68 4.58
C PHE A 98 3.39 -1.69 5.52
N THR A 99 4.44 -0.99 5.14
CA THR A 99 5.58 -0.71 6.01
C THR A 99 5.24 0.39 7.02
N ASP A 100 5.95 0.45 8.14
CA ASP A 100 5.74 1.50 9.15
C ASP A 100 5.88 2.91 8.58
N THR A 101 6.84 3.11 7.67
CA THR A 101 7.04 4.40 6.96
C THR A 101 5.86 4.75 6.07
N GLU A 102 5.29 3.78 5.35
CA GLU A 102 4.10 3.98 4.54
C GLU A 102 2.88 4.34 5.40
N LEU A 103 2.69 3.68 6.54
CA LEU A 103 1.63 4.02 7.49
C LEU A 103 1.84 5.42 8.09
N ASP A 104 3.08 5.82 8.34
CA ASP A 104 3.40 7.15 8.86
C ASP A 104 3.03 8.27 7.88
N LEU A 105 3.27 8.05 6.57
CA LEU A 105 2.85 8.97 5.50
C LEU A 105 1.33 9.11 5.36
N LEU A 106 0.57 8.15 5.87
CA LEU A 106 -0.90 8.17 5.89
C LEU A 106 -1.47 8.82 7.15
N ARG A 107 -0.67 8.91 8.22
CA ARG A 107 -1.08 9.57 9.44
C ARG A 107 -1.12 11.08 9.22
N PRO A 108 -2.06 11.78 9.87
CA PRO A 108 -2.02 13.23 9.89
C PRO A 108 -0.66 13.65 10.45
N ALA A 109 0.01 14.58 9.77
CA ALA A 109 1.24 15.16 10.31
C ALA A 109 0.94 15.67 11.72
N PRO A 110 1.78 15.37 12.73
CA PRO A 110 1.63 16.02 14.01
C PRO A 110 1.68 17.53 13.73
N ASN A 111 0.73 18.29 14.25
CA ASN A 111 0.74 19.75 14.18
C ASN A 111 2.03 20.24 14.86
N GLY A 112 3.12 20.30 14.11
CA GLY A 112 4.49 20.46 14.55
C GLY A 112 5.17 21.40 13.58
N GLY A 113 5.47 22.60 14.07
CA GLY A 113 5.78 23.76 13.26
C GLY A 113 7.07 23.66 12.45
N ALA A 114 7.16 24.60 11.50
CA ALA A 114 8.38 25.10 10.89
C ALA A 114 9.29 24.04 10.22
N PHE A 115 9.15 23.91 8.90
CA PHE A 115 10.34 23.75 8.08
C PHE A 115 11.18 25.02 8.24
N SER A 116 12.14 25.00 9.18
CA SER A 116 13.25 25.93 9.16
C SER A 116 14.06 25.65 7.90
N ILE A 117 13.83 26.43 6.85
CA ILE A 117 14.83 26.64 5.81
C ILE A 117 16.04 27.30 6.50
N TRP A 118 17.16 26.59 6.57
CA TRP A 118 18.45 27.17 6.93
C TRP A 118 19.28 27.33 5.65
N THR A 119 19.62 28.59 5.39
CA THR A 119 20.59 29.19 4.43
C THR A 119 20.39 28.97 2.95
#